data_AF-H2XZ11-F1
#
_entry.id   AF-H2XZ11-F1
#
_cell.length_a   1.000
_cell.length_b   1.000
_cell.length_c   1.000
_cell.angle_alpha   90.00
_cell.angle_beta   90.00
_cell.angle_gamma   90.00
#
_symmetry.space_group_name_H-M   'P 1'
#
loop_
_entity.id
_entity.type
_entity.pdbx_description
1 polymer ?
#
loop_
_entity_poly.entity_id
_entity_poly.type
_entity_poly.pdbx_seq_one_letter_code
_entity_poly.pdbx_strand_id
1 'polypeptide(L)'
;VPPQPVWVSPSEIDLERDDRVIIGWGSFGSVLRCYYKKVGRCAVKCVRATSITDDVKTAAQRADHTNIVRVYGITSWVGSFGIIMEYMERRSLANLIQSASSKDYQIPFDLLVRILLQVANGVAFLHKIGEDKQIVHGDLKPSNIVLDNNFTAKVTDFGGATLRTYTGTNEGGRVAENVEHTPVYTAPERLVHLEYAATKASDVYSYGLIVYECLSDR
;
A
#
# COMPACT_ATOMS: atom_id res chain seq x y z
N VAL A 1 7.65 -19.95 -1.63
CA VAL A 1 7.66 -18.47 -1.65
C VAL A 1 9.10 -18.01 -1.45
N PRO A 2 9.64 -17.06 -2.26
CA PRO A 2 11.01 -16.60 -2.08
C PRO A 2 11.19 -15.92 -0.70
N PRO A 3 12.34 -16.12 -0.03
CA PRO A 3 12.59 -15.56 1.31
C PRO A 3 12.76 -14.04 1.31
N GLN A 4 13.05 -13.47 0.13
CA GLN A 4 13.27 -12.04 -0.11
C GLN A 4 12.72 -11.67 -1.50
N PRO A 5 12.30 -10.42 -1.74
CA PRO A 5 11.95 -9.93 -3.06
C PRO A 5 13.09 -10.15 -4.06
N VAL A 6 12.75 -10.72 -5.22
CA VAL A 6 13.70 -10.97 -6.32
C VAL A 6 13.31 -10.19 -7.58
N TRP A 7 14.26 -10.00 -8.49
CA TRP A 7 13.91 -9.64 -9.87
C TRP A 7 13.19 -10.82 -10.53
N VAL A 8 12.04 -10.55 -11.12
CA VAL A 8 11.19 -11.55 -11.78
C VAL A 8 11.08 -11.20 -13.26
N SER A 9 11.35 -12.18 -14.13
CA SER A 9 11.17 -12.00 -15.57
C SER A 9 9.68 -11.78 -15.86
N PRO A 10 9.31 -10.81 -16.72
CA PRO A 10 7.93 -10.64 -17.17
C PRO A 10 7.27 -11.92 -17.70
N SER A 11 8.06 -12.80 -18.31
CA SER A 11 7.60 -14.11 -18.83
C SER A 11 7.21 -15.13 -17.75
N GLU A 12 7.53 -14.85 -16.48
CA GLU A 12 7.10 -15.65 -15.33
C GLU A 12 5.76 -15.18 -14.75
N ILE A 13 5.22 -14.06 -15.25
CA ILE A 13 3.99 -13.43 -14.77
C ILE A 13 2.92 -13.58 -15.84
N ASP A 14 1.85 -14.27 -15.48
CA ASP A 14 0.67 -14.41 -16.31
C ASP A 14 -0.40 -13.43 -15.82
N LEU A 15 -0.70 -12.42 -16.64
CA LEU A 15 -1.72 -11.40 -16.39
C LEU A 15 -3.10 -11.80 -16.94
N GLU A 16 -3.18 -12.85 -17.74
CA GLU A 16 -4.38 -13.18 -18.54
C GLU A 16 -5.10 -14.43 -18.02
N ARG A 17 -4.44 -15.23 -17.17
CA ARG A 17 -4.97 -16.49 -16.63
C ARG A 17 -6.39 -16.44 -16.06
N ASP A 18 -6.77 -15.34 -15.43
CA ASP A 18 -8.07 -15.18 -14.76
C ASP A 18 -8.84 -13.95 -15.30
N ASP A 19 -8.68 -13.63 -16.58
CA ASP A 19 -8.98 -12.32 -17.20
C ASP A 19 -8.19 -11.20 -16.53
N ARG A 20 -7.81 -10.15 -17.28
CA ARG A 20 -7.07 -9.01 -16.71
C ARG A 20 -7.96 -8.23 -15.74
N VAL A 21 -8.03 -8.68 -14.49
CA VAL A 21 -8.85 -8.05 -13.46
C VAL A 21 -8.02 -7.00 -12.73
N ILE A 22 -8.36 -5.74 -12.99
CA ILE A 22 -7.94 -4.62 -12.16
C ILE A 22 -8.67 -4.75 -10.82
N ILE A 23 -7.90 -4.96 -9.76
CA ILE A 23 -8.43 -5.15 -8.39
C ILE A 23 -8.39 -3.88 -7.56
N GLY A 24 -7.61 -2.89 -8.00
CA GLY A 24 -7.52 -1.58 -7.38
C GLY A 24 -6.80 -0.56 -8.25
N TRP A 25 -7.01 0.70 -7.90
CA TRP A 25 -6.24 1.83 -8.39
C TRP A 25 -5.54 2.44 -7.17
N GLY A 26 -4.22 2.60 -7.23
CA GLY A 26 -3.46 3.32 -6.23
C GLY A 26 -2.93 4.63 -6.81
N SER A 27 -2.37 5.48 -5.96
CA SER A 27 -1.85 6.81 -6.31
C SER A 27 -0.78 6.78 -7.43
N PHE A 28 -0.18 5.62 -7.68
CA PHE A 28 0.95 5.44 -8.59
C PHE A 28 0.65 4.51 -9.79
N GLY A 29 -0.61 4.05 -9.92
CA GLY A 29 -1.03 3.21 -11.04
C GLY A 29 -2.08 2.15 -10.68
N SER A 30 -2.20 1.12 -11.51
CA SER A 30 -3.20 0.06 -11.34
C SER A 30 -2.61 -1.17 -10.65
N VAL A 31 -3.44 -1.82 -9.84
CA VAL A 31 -3.14 -3.12 -9.24
C VAL A 31 -3.94 -4.18 -9.98
N LEU A 32 -3.25 -5.17 -10.53
CA LEU A 32 -3.87 -6.28 -11.26
C LEU A 32 -3.72 -7.57 -10.48
N ARG A 33 -4.73 -8.42 -10.55
CA ARG A 33 -4.58 -9.83 -10.20
C ARG A 33 -3.71 -10.51 -11.26
N CYS A 34 -2.79 -11.37 -10.83
CA CYS A 34 -1.93 -12.12 -11.73
C CYS A 34 -1.53 -13.48 -11.14
N TYR A 35 -0.82 -14.27 -11.94
CA TYR A 35 -0.24 -15.54 -11.51
C TYR A 35 1.27 -15.52 -11.74
N TYR A 36 2.05 -15.68 -10.68
CA TYR A 36 3.51 -15.83 -10.76
C TYR A 36 3.87 -17.31 -10.56
N LYS A 37 4.61 -17.89 -11.53
CA LYS A 37 4.94 -19.32 -11.59
C LYS A 37 5.41 -19.95 -10.26
N LYS A 38 6.13 -19.21 -9.40
CA LYS A 38 6.70 -19.74 -8.15
C LYS A 38 5.79 -19.59 -6.92
N VAL A 39 4.77 -18.73 -6.95
CA VAL A 39 3.92 -18.43 -5.78
C VAL A 39 2.44 -18.66 -6.03
N GLY A 40 2.03 -18.82 -7.29
CA GLY A 40 0.63 -18.97 -7.65
C GLY A 40 -0.06 -17.62 -7.84
N ARG A 41 -1.30 -17.52 -7.37
CA ARG A 41 -2.09 -16.29 -7.44
C ARG A 41 -1.47 -15.20 -6.58
N CYS A 42 -1.26 -14.02 -7.18
CA CYS A 42 -0.67 -12.85 -6.55
C CYS A 42 -1.30 -11.56 -7.12
N ALA A 43 -0.84 -10.42 -6.62
CA ALA A 43 -1.15 -9.11 -7.17
C ALA A 43 0.12 -8.50 -7.76
N VAL A 44 -0.05 -7.67 -8.78
CA VAL A 44 1.03 -6.81 -9.29
C VAL A 44 0.57 -5.37 -9.34
N LYS A 45 1.30 -4.50 -8.66
CA LYS A 45 1.11 -3.05 -8.74
C LYS A 45 1.99 -2.52 -9.86
N CYS A 46 1.36 -2.03 -10.92
CA CYS A 46 2.03 -1.44 -12.07
C CYS A 46 2.29 0.05 -11.81
N VAL A 47 3.54 0.46 -11.93
CA VAL A 47 3.99 1.83 -11.73
C VAL A 47 4.64 2.32 -13.01
N ARG A 48 4.19 3.47 -13.50
CA ARG A 48 4.88 4.19 -14.58
C ARG A 48 6.10 4.89 -13.98
N ALA A 49 7.27 4.34 -14.24
CA ALA A 49 8.53 4.87 -13.75
C ALA A 49 9.66 4.49 -14.71
N THR A 50 10.66 5.36 -14.83
CA THR A 50 11.89 5.10 -15.60
C THR A 50 12.94 4.35 -14.76
N SER A 51 12.84 4.42 -13.44
CA SER A 51 13.66 3.66 -12.50
C SER A 51 12.90 3.34 -11.22
N ILE A 52 13.35 2.30 -10.50
CA ILE A 52 12.87 2.00 -9.14
C ILE A 52 13.98 2.32 -8.15
N THR A 53 13.66 3.10 -7.13
CA THR A 53 14.65 3.57 -6.14
C THR A 53 15.12 2.42 -5.25
N ASP A 54 16.37 2.49 -4.79
CA ASP A 54 16.93 1.46 -3.91
C ASP A 54 16.24 1.42 -2.54
N ASP A 55 15.60 2.52 -2.13
CA ASP A 55 14.79 2.57 -0.91
C ASP A 55 13.53 1.70 -1.02
N VAL A 56 12.87 1.67 -2.18
CA VAL A 56 11.70 0.78 -2.41
C VAL A 56 12.13 -0.68 -2.36
N LYS A 57 13.28 -1.02 -2.96
CA LYS A 57 13.85 -2.37 -2.91
C LYS A 57 14.19 -2.76 -1.46
N THR A 58 14.84 -1.86 -0.74
CA THR A 58 15.28 -2.07 0.65
C THR A 58 14.09 -2.23 1.59
N ALA A 59 13.05 -1.39 1.43
CA ALA A 59 11.83 -1.48 2.21
C ALA A 59 11.12 -2.82 1.98
N ALA A 60 10.95 -3.22 0.72
CA ALA A 60 10.33 -4.49 0.35
C ALA A 60 11.08 -5.71 0.91
N GLN A 61 12.42 -5.66 0.95
CA GLN A 61 13.26 -6.75 1.47
C GLN A 61 13.18 -6.91 2.98
N ARG A 62 13.13 -5.79 3.69
CA ARG A 62 13.18 -5.80 5.14
C ARG A 62 11.81 -6.06 5.76
N ALA A 63 10.73 -5.63 5.10
CA ALA A 63 9.41 -5.64 5.69
C ALA A 63 8.68 -7.01 5.64
N ASP A 64 9.23 -8.02 6.33
CA ASP A 64 8.61 -9.33 6.51
C ASP A 64 7.90 -9.42 7.87
N HIS A 65 6.58 -9.25 7.88
CA HIS A 65 5.75 -9.30 9.07
C HIS A 65 4.32 -9.73 8.73
N THR A 66 3.64 -10.44 9.63
CA THR A 66 2.28 -10.97 9.40
C THR A 66 1.25 -9.89 9.05
N ASN A 67 1.45 -8.65 9.51
CA ASN A 67 0.58 -7.50 9.23
C ASN A 67 1.17 -6.48 8.24
N ILE A 68 2.16 -6.87 7.45
CA ILE A 68 2.68 -6.11 6.33
C ILE A 68 2.50 -6.94 5.05
N VAL A 69 2.07 -6.30 3.97
CA VAL A 69 1.94 -6.98 2.67
C VAL A 69 3.30 -7.45 2.20
N ARG A 70 3.40 -8.75 1.96
CA ARG A 70 4.61 -9.39 1.47
C ARG A 70 4.83 -9.07 0.00
N VAL A 71 6.01 -8.53 -0.28
CA VAL A 71 6.52 -8.36 -1.65
C VAL A 71 7.29 -9.61 -2.05
N TYR A 72 6.90 -10.24 -3.16
CA TYR A 72 7.59 -11.40 -3.73
C TYR A 72 8.70 -11.02 -4.69
N GLY A 73 8.60 -9.86 -5.32
CA GLY A 73 9.60 -9.42 -6.28
C GLY A 73 9.21 -8.17 -7.05
N ILE A 74 10.13 -7.75 -7.91
CA ILE A 74 9.98 -6.62 -8.81
C ILE A 74 10.17 -7.14 -10.23
N THR A 75 9.37 -6.62 -11.16
CA THR A 75 9.48 -6.90 -12.59
C THR A 75 9.51 -5.58 -13.37
N SER A 76 9.89 -5.63 -14.64
CA SER A 76 9.91 -4.46 -15.50
C SER A 76 9.39 -4.79 -16.89
N TRP A 77 8.57 -3.88 -17.42
CA TRP A 77 8.15 -3.83 -18.80
C TRP A 77 8.70 -2.56 -19.45
N VAL A 78 8.55 -2.43 -20.77
CA VAL A 78 8.97 -1.22 -21.48
C VAL A 78 8.27 0.00 -20.87
N GLY A 79 9.04 0.88 -20.21
CA GLY A 79 8.54 2.11 -19.59
C GLY A 79 7.70 1.94 -18.32
N SER A 80 7.72 0.77 -17.66
CA SER A 80 6.95 0.53 -16.43
C SER A 80 7.59 -0.54 -15.54
N PHE A 81 7.38 -0.44 -14.23
CA PHE A 81 7.78 -1.46 -13.26
C PHE A 81 6.54 -2.10 -12.62
N GLY A 82 6.68 -3.34 -12.16
CA GLY A 82 5.67 -4.05 -11.40
C GLY A 82 6.21 -4.50 -10.04
N ILE A 83 5.46 -4.24 -8.97
CA ILE A 83 5.74 -4.79 -7.65
C ILE A 83 4.80 -5.99 -7.46
N ILE A 84 5.37 -7.18 -7.39
CA ILE A 84 4.65 -8.45 -7.23
C ILE A 84 4.51 -8.71 -5.74
N MET A 85 3.28 -8.89 -5.27
CA MET A 85 2.95 -9.00 -3.86
C MET A 85 1.85 -10.04 -3.63
N GLU A 86 1.65 -10.43 -2.39
CA GLU A 86 0.55 -11.33 -2.03
C GLU A 86 -0.81 -10.76 -2.45
N TYR A 87 -1.71 -11.64 -2.87
CA TYR A 87 -3.07 -11.27 -3.24
C TYR A 87 -3.96 -11.23 -2.00
N MET A 88 -4.70 -10.14 -1.84
CA MET A 88 -5.57 -9.90 -0.68
C MET A 88 -7.04 -9.90 -1.14
N GLU A 89 -7.77 -10.95 -0.79
CA GLU A 89 -9.06 -11.27 -1.42
C GLU A 89 -10.19 -10.31 -1.07
N ARG A 90 -10.13 -9.69 0.12
CA ARG A 90 -11.17 -8.77 0.61
C ARG A 90 -10.88 -7.31 0.28
N ARG A 91 -9.91 -7.04 -0.60
CA ARG A 91 -9.50 -5.68 -1.01
C ARG A 91 -9.11 -4.85 0.22
N SER A 92 -9.49 -3.57 0.27
CA SER A 92 -9.06 -2.65 1.33
C SER A 92 -10.07 -2.47 2.46
N LEU A 93 -9.61 -1.97 3.61
CA LEU A 93 -10.46 -1.55 4.72
C LEU A 93 -11.45 -0.45 4.28
N ALA A 94 -11.04 0.46 3.38
CA ALA A 94 -11.95 1.43 2.78
C ALA A 94 -13.14 0.74 2.08
N ASN A 95 -12.91 -0.38 1.38
CA ASN A 95 -13.99 -1.13 0.74
C ASN A 95 -14.90 -1.80 1.76
N LEU A 96 -14.35 -2.28 2.88
CA LEU A 96 -15.14 -2.87 3.96
C LEU A 96 -16.06 -1.83 4.61
N ILE A 97 -15.51 -0.66 4.98
CA ILE A 97 -16.26 0.47 5.55
C ILE A 97 -17.36 0.91 4.58
N GLN A 98 -17.01 1.18 3.32
CA GLN A 98 -17.99 1.59 2.31
C GLN A 98 -19.09 0.54 2.08
N SER A 99 -18.76 -0.75 2.10
CA SER A 99 -19.75 -1.82 1.94
C SER A 99 -20.67 -1.94 3.15
N ALA A 100 -20.19 -1.61 4.35
CA ALA A 100 -20.99 -1.60 5.57
C ALA A 100 -22.03 -0.46 5.50
N SER A 101 -21.57 0.77 5.21
CA SER A 101 -22.44 1.94 5.09
C SER A 101 -23.48 1.81 3.97
N SER A 102 -23.12 1.23 2.82
CA SER A 102 -24.04 1.09 1.67
C SER A 102 -25.10 0.00 1.84
N LYS A 103 -24.86 -1.00 2.70
CA LYS A 103 -25.77 -2.13 2.93
C LYS A 103 -26.52 -2.05 4.25
N ASP A 104 -26.42 -0.91 4.95
CA ASP A 104 -26.99 -0.71 6.28
C ASP A 104 -26.63 -1.85 7.25
N TYR A 105 -25.36 -2.28 7.19
CA TYR A 105 -24.82 -3.35 8.01
C TYR A 105 -23.66 -2.81 8.84
N GLN A 106 -23.60 -3.19 10.12
CA GLN A 106 -22.50 -2.81 11.01
C GLN A 106 -21.40 -3.88 11.00
N ILE A 107 -20.16 -3.45 10.82
CA ILE A 107 -19.00 -4.34 10.97
C ILE A 107 -18.94 -4.78 12.45
N PRO A 108 -18.82 -6.09 12.74
CA PRO A 108 -18.73 -6.55 14.12
C PRO A 108 -17.58 -5.86 14.87
N PHE A 109 -17.88 -5.37 16.07
CA PHE A 109 -16.92 -4.58 16.85
C PHE A 109 -15.64 -5.36 17.15
N ASP A 110 -15.75 -6.65 17.47
CA ASP A 110 -14.62 -7.55 17.70
C ASP A 110 -13.74 -7.69 16.45
N LEU A 111 -14.35 -7.75 15.26
CA LEU A 111 -13.64 -7.77 13.98
C LEU A 111 -12.88 -6.46 13.75
N LEU A 112 -13.52 -5.31 14.00
CA LEU A 112 -12.88 -3.99 13.88
C LEU A 112 -11.68 -3.86 14.82
N VAL A 113 -11.85 -4.20 16.10
CA VAL A 113 -10.76 -4.15 17.09
C VAL A 113 -9.60 -5.05 16.66
N ARG A 114 -9.88 -6.24 16.14
CA ARG A 114 -8.86 -7.16 15.62
C ARG A 114 -8.10 -6.57 14.43
N ILE A 115 -8.81 -5.97 13.47
CA ILE A 115 -8.22 -5.32 12.30
C ILE A 115 -7.33 -4.15 12.74
N LEU A 116 -7.83 -3.27 13.63
CA LEU A 116 -7.09 -2.12 14.13
C LEU A 116 -5.81 -2.53 14.87
N LEU A 117 -5.89 -3.56 15.73
CA LEU A 117 -4.73 -4.12 16.41
C LEU A 117 -3.67 -4.66 15.42
N GLN A 118 -4.12 -5.36 14.38
CA GLN A 118 -3.24 -5.88 13.33
C GLN A 118 -2.54 -4.74 12.56
N VAL A 119 -3.27 -3.67 12.22
CA VAL A 119 -2.69 -2.47 11.60
C VAL A 119 -1.65 -1.83 12.51
N ALA A 120 -1.96 -1.66 13.79
CA ALA A 120 -1.03 -1.12 14.78
C ALA A 120 0.26 -1.95 14.88
N ASN A 121 0.15 -3.29 14.87
CA ASN A 121 1.31 -4.18 14.88
C ASN A 121 2.18 -4.01 13.63
N GLY A 122 1.56 -3.89 12.45
CA GLY A 122 2.28 -3.62 11.20
C GLY A 122 3.04 -2.29 11.23
N VAL A 123 2.36 -1.21 11.61
CA VAL A 123 2.98 0.13 11.71
C VAL A 123 4.10 0.15 12.75
N ALA A 124 3.86 -0.44 13.93
CA ALA A 124 4.87 -0.54 14.99
C ALA A 124 6.10 -1.33 14.53
N PHE A 125 5.93 -2.37 13.72
CA PHE A 125 7.02 -3.11 13.11
C PHE A 125 7.83 -2.24 12.14
N LEU A 126 7.18 -1.50 11.22
CA LEU A 126 7.86 -0.58 10.30
C LEU A 126 8.68 0.49 11.05
N HIS A 127 8.14 1.01 12.15
CA HIS A 127 8.80 2.01 12.98
C HIS A 127 10.01 1.47 13.76
N LYS A 128 10.09 0.14 13.96
CA LYS A 128 11.14 -0.53 14.72
C LYS A 128 12.20 -1.20 13.84
N ILE A 129 11.94 -1.38 12.54
CA ILE A 129 12.82 -2.19 11.71
C ILE A 129 14.18 -1.52 11.44
N GLY A 130 15.17 -1.90 12.24
CA GLY A 130 16.56 -1.44 12.22
C GLY A 130 16.76 -0.04 12.80
N GLU A 131 17.81 0.09 13.62
CA GLU A 131 18.17 1.34 14.29
C GLU A 131 18.61 2.43 13.29
N ASP A 132 19.14 2.03 12.13
CA ASP A 132 19.80 2.95 11.19
C ASP A 132 18.90 3.44 10.05
N LYS A 133 17.78 2.75 9.78
CA LYS A 133 16.88 3.02 8.64
C LYS A 133 15.45 2.53 8.93
N GLN A 134 14.80 3.19 9.87
CA GLN A 134 13.38 3.00 10.20
C GLN A 134 12.49 3.35 8.99
N ILE A 135 11.35 2.66 8.85
CA ILE A 135 10.41 2.93 7.77
C ILE A 135 9.22 3.70 8.35
N VAL A 136 9.03 4.93 7.88
CA VAL A 136 7.78 5.69 8.09
C VAL A 136 6.88 5.40 6.90
N HIS A 137 5.61 5.10 7.16
CA HIS A 137 4.64 4.79 6.11
C HIS A 137 4.35 6.03 5.24
N GLY A 138 3.95 7.14 5.86
CA GLY A 138 3.81 8.45 5.23
C GLY A 138 2.57 8.66 4.35
N ASP A 139 1.78 7.62 4.07
CA ASP A 139 0.46 7.72 3.42
C ASP A 139 -0.54 6.72 4.05
N LEU A 140 -0.58 6.63 5.39
CA LEU A 140 -1.41 5.63 6.06
C LEU A 140 -2.88 6.04 5.97
N LYS A 141 -3.72 5.17 5.41
CA LYS A 141 -5.16 5.39 5.18
C LYS A 141 -5.89 4.06 4.96
N PRO A 142 -7.23 4.00 5.07
CA PRO A 142 -7.98 2.75 4.92
C PRO A 142 -7.80 2.06 3.56
N SER A 143 -7.50 2.80 2.49
CA SER A 143 -7.22 2.19 1.17
C SER A 143 -5.85 1.49 1.09
N ASN A 144 -4.91 1.83 1.98
CA ASN A 144 -3.59 1.21 2.12
C ASN A 144 -3.55 0.11 3.20
N ILE A 145 -4.72 -0.30 3.71
CA ILE A 145 -4.90 -1.44 4.60
C ILE A 145 -5.70 -2.48 3.83
N VAL A 146 -5.13 -3.65 3.58
CA VAL A 146 -5.74 -4.72 2.78
C VAL A 146 -6.01 -5.96 3.62
N LEU A 147 -7.05 -6.70 3.23
CA LEU A 147 -7.64 -7.79 4.01
C LEU A 147 -7.61 -9.10 3.23
N ASP A 148 -7.17 -10.18 3.87
CA ASP A 148 -7.27 -11.54 3.31
C ASP A 148 -8.67 -12.14 3.55
N ASN A 149 -8.90 -13.36 3.05
CA ASN A 149 -10.16 -14.08 3.26
C ASN A 149 -10.56 -14.28 4.74
N ASN A 150 -9.59 -14.32 5.66
CA ASN A 150 -9.80 -14.47 7.11
C ASN A 150 -9.93 -13.11 7.84
N PHE A 151 -9.95 -12.00 7.09
CA PHE A 151 -9.87 -10.64 7.62
C PHE A 151 -8.59 -10.37 8.43
N THR A 152 -7.48 -11.01 8.05
CA THR A 152 -6.16 -10.57 8.49
C THR A 152 -5.81 -9.29 7.77
N ALA A 153 -5.59 -8.22 8.53
CA ALA A 153 -5.19 -6.93 8.01
C ALA A 153 -3.68 -6.84 7.80
N LYS A 154 -3.31 -6.28 6.65
CA LYS A 154 -1.93 -5.98 6.27
C LYS A 154 -1.81 -4.57 5.73
N VAL A 155 -0.76 -3.87 6.16
CA VAL A 155 -0.41 -2.54 5.63
C VAL A 155 0.34 -2.72 4.31
N THR A 156 -0.06 -1.97 3.29
CA THR A 156 0.58 -1.95 1.97
C THR A 156 1.03 -0.54 1.60
N ASP A 157 1.69 -0.36 0.46
CA ASP A 157 2.14 0.95 -0.04
C ASP A 157 3.07 1.73 0.92
N PHE A 158 3.70 1.00 1.84
CA PHE A 158 4.79 1.51 2.67
C PHE A 158 6.02 1.79 1.80
N GLY A 159 6.73 2.89 2.09
CA GLY A 159 7.82 3.38 1.23
C GLY A 159 7.33 4.13 -0.02
N GLY A 160 6.02 4.37 -0.17
CA GLY A 160 5.42 5.15 -1.25
C GLY A 160 5.92 6.60 -1.35
N ALA A 161 6.46 7.16 -0.25
CA ALA A 161 7.15 8.45 -0.28
C ALA A 161 8.35 8.48 -1.25
N THR A 162 8.94 7.31 -1.55
CA THR A 162 10.12 7.17 -2.42
C THR A 162 9.79 6.67 -3.83
N LEU A 163 8.53 6.32 -4.10
CA LEU A 163 7.95 6.10 -5.43
C LEU A 163 7.51 7.40 -6.11
N ARG A 164 7.89 8.57 -5.56
CA ARG A 164 7.84 9.88 -6.21
C ARG A 164 8.81 9.92 -7.41
N THR A 165 8.62 9.04 -8.38
CA THR A 165 9.24 9.16 -9.69
C THR A 165 8.46 10.19 -10.47
N TYR A 166 9.06 11.38 -10.56
CA TYR A 166 9.38 12.00 -11.85
C TYR A 166 8.34 11.77 -12.95
N THR A 167 7.10 12.22 -12.72
CA THR A 167 6.29 12.71 -13.83
C THR A 167 6.93 14.03 -14.29
N GLY A 168 8.02 13.97 -15.07
CA GLY A 168 8.45 15.14 -15.85
C GLY A 168 7.28 15.55 -16.75
N THR A 169 6.94 16.83 -16.90
CA THR A 169 7.75 17.79 -17.66
C THR A 169 7.73 19.20 -17.07
N ASN A 170 8.92 19.77 -16.87
CA ASN A 170 9.15 21.22 -16.85
C ASN A 170 9.08 21.80 -18.29
N GLU A 171 7.99 21.55 -18.99
CA GLU A 171 7.68 22.23 -20.25
C GLU A 171 6.19 22.57 -20.26
N GLY A 172 5.91 23.84 -19.97
CA GLY A 172 4.68 24.56 -20.34
C GLY A 172 3.36 23.85 -20.05
N GLY A 173 2.86 23.94 -18.83
CA GLY A 173 1.47 23.62 -18.54
C GLY A 173 1.28 23.16 -17.12
N ARG A 174 0.53 23.96 -16.35
CA ARG A 174 -0.16 23.63 -15.10
C ARG A 174 0.29 22.32 -14.45
N VAL A 175 1.01 22.47 -13.34
CA VAL A 175 1.10 21.45 -12.28
C VAL A 175 -0.29 20.80 -12.20
N ALA A 176 -0.42 19.57 -12.66
CA ALA A 176 -1.65 18.84 -12.42
C ALA A 176 -1.77 18.77 -10.91
N GLU A 177 -2.74 19.49 -10.35
CA GLU A 177 -3.19 19.50 -8.96
C GLU A 177 -3.74 18.13 -8.52
N ASN A 178 -3.18 17.03 -9.04
CA ASN A 178 -3.58 15.66 -8.76
C ASN A 178 -2.43 14.90 -8.11
N VAL A 179 -1.69 15.56 -7.21
CA VAL A 179 -1.15 14.79 -6.10
C VAL A 179 -2.36 14.50 -5.22
N GLU A 180 -2.97 13.32 -5.38
CA GLU A 180 -3.94 12.77 -4.43
C GLU A 180 -3.23 12.53 -3.09
N HIS A 181 -2.85 13.61 -2.40
CA HIS A 181 -2.85 13.60 -0.96
C HIS A 181 -4.29 13.32 -0.57
N THR A 182 -4.51 12.36 0.32
CA THR A 182 -5.78 12.23 0.99
C THR A 182 -5.67 13.13 2.22
N PRO A 183 -5.97 14.44 2.13
CA PRO A 183 -5.71 15.39 3.22
C PRO A 183 -6.40 14.95 4.51
N VAL A 184 -7.50 14.21 4.40
CA VAL A 184 -8.30 13.67 5.50
C VAL A 184 -7.45 12.93 6.53
N TYR A 185 -6.47 12.11 6.13
CA TYR A 185 -5.63 11.35 7.08
C TYR A 185 -4.25 11.98 7.33
N THR A 186 -3.97 13.15 6.74
CA THR A 186 -2.64 13.75 6.79
C THR A 186 -2.48 14.56 8.07
N ALA A 187 -1.39 14.31 8.79
CA ALA A 187 -1.08 15.03 10.02
C ALA A 187 -0.93 16.56 9.77
N PRO A 188 -1.40 17.41 10.70
CA PRO A 188 -1.47 18.86 10.48
C PRO A 188 -0.11 19.49 10.18
N GLU A 189 0.96 19.03 10.81
CA GLU A 189 2.32 19.50 10.54
C GLU A 189 2.77 19.27 9.10
N ARG A 190 2.24 18.23 8.44
CA ARG A 190 2.51 17.92 7.04
C ARG A 190 1.63 18.71 6.07
N LEU A 191 0.45 19.13 6.49
CA LEU A 191 -0.41 20.01 5.69
C LEU A 191 0.14 21.43 5.64
N VAL A 192 0.72 21.90 6.75
CA VAL A 192 1.36 23.23 6.83
C VAL A 192 2.69 23.25 6.08
N HIS A 193 3.46 22.16 6.14
CA HIS A 193 4.77 22.05 5.51
C HIS A 193 4.84 20.81 4.61
N LEU A 194 4.30 20.90 3.39
CA LEU A 194 4.26 19.80 2.41
C LEU A 194 5.64 19.27 2.00
N GLU A 195 6.71 20.04 2.26
CA GLU A 195 8.10 19.67 2.03
C GLU A 195 8.70 18.82 3.16
N TYR A 196 8.05 18.74 4.33
CA TYR A 196 8.56 17.98 5.46
C TYR A 196 8.40 16.48 5.23
N ALA A 197 9.46 15.75 5.56
CA ALA A 197 9.41 14.29 5.56
C ALA A 197 8.36 13.80 6.56
N ALA A 198 7.66 12.73 6.20
CA ALA A 198 6.75 12.06 7.13
C ALA A 198 7.55 11.56 8.36
N THR A 199 6.90 11.62 9.53
CA THR A 199 7.47 11.15 10.80
C THR A 199 6.65 10.00 11.37
N LYS A 200 7.19 9.29 12.36
CA LYS A 200 6.41 8.29 13.12
C LYS A 200 5.17 8.90 13.76
N ALA A 201 5.28 10.12 14.28
CA ALA A 201 4.16 10.84 14.86
C ALA A 201 3.06 11.11 13.82
N SER A 202 3.45 11.42 12.58
CA SER A 202 2.47 11.60 11.49
C SER A 202 1.73 10.30 11.13
N ASP A 203 2.41 9.13 11.17
CA ASP A 203 1.74 7.83 10.98
C ASP A 203 0.78 7.53 12.15
N VAL A 204 1.16 7.85 13.38
CA VAL A 204 0.32 7.67 14.58
C VAL A 204 -0.93 8.55 14.49
N TYR A 205 -0.80 9.78 14.00
CA TYR A 205 -1.94 10.65 13.73
C TYR A 205 -2.89 10.03 12.70
N SER A 206 -2.36 9.61 11.54
CA SER A 206 -3.16 8.94 10.51
C SER A 206 -3.87 7.70 11.03
N TYR A 207 -3.19 6.88 11.84
CA TYR A 207 -3.79 5.73 12.50
C TYR A 207 -4.93 6.13 13.45
N GLY A 208 -4.77 7.21 14.22
CA GLY A 208 -5.84 7.73 15.09
C GLY A 208 -7.10 8.10 14.32
N LEU A 209 -6.97 8.65 13.12
CA LEU A 209 -8.11 8.95 12.25
C LEU A 209 -8.76 7.70 11.65
N ILE A 210 -7.97 6.67 11.32
CA ILE A 210 -8.52 5.37 10.90
C ILE A 210 -9.32 4.73 12.04
N VAL A 211 -8.82 4.78 13.27
CA VAL A 211 -9.56 4.30 14.45
C VAL A 211 -10.86 5.09 14.62
N TYR A 212 -10.81 6.42 14.51
CA TYR A 212 -12.00 7.27 14.61
C TYR A 212 -13.07 6.92 13.57
N GLU A 213 -12.69 6.79 12.29
CA GLU A 213 -13.60 6.40 11.21
C GLU A 213 -14.22 5.03 11.46
N CYS A 214 -13.40 4.03 11.82
CA CYS A 214 -13.89 2.67 12.08
C CYS A 214 -14.87 2.61 13.25
N LEU A 215 -14.73 3.47 14.26
CA LEU A 215 -15.52 3.42 15.49
C LEU A 215 -16.72 4.38 15.51
N SER A 216 -16.79 5.33 14.57
CA SER A 216 -17.84 6.35 14.55
C SER A 216 -19.05 5.98 13.70
N ASP A 217 -19.09 4.78 13.12
CA ASP A 217 -20.13 4.30 12.20
C ASP A 217 -20.42 5.29 11.05
N ARG A 218 -19.38 6.01 10.58
CA ARG A 218 -19.50 7.09 9.58
C ARG A 218 -18.48 6.94 8.46
#